data_AF-A0A958CU64-F1
#
_entry.id   AF-A0A958CU64-F1
#
_cell.length_a   1.000
_cell.length_b   1.000
_cell.length_c   1.000
_cell.angle_alpha   90.00
_cell.angle_beta   90.00
_cell.angle_gamma   90.00
#
_symmetry.space_group_name_H-M   'P 1'
#
loop_
_entity.id
_entity.type
_entity.pdbx_description
1 polymer ?
#
loop_
_entity_poly.entity_id
_entity_poly.type
_entity_poly.pdbx_seq_one_letter_code
_entity_poly.pdbx_strand_id
1 'polypeptide(L)'
;DLALAAGAVAVKIVEGYPGGNNFSACGYDFLQDYGGSGRVSLVDLNSQPSQLATIAGGLAYRQITMPDLVMAPDTCLISVAKLKTHAEALATLATKNVFGLPPVAPYKPPTENGRFAMHYRGLHQATVDINLARPIDFAVVDGIWGMEGYGPFSGNPVRMNTVVAGINSVAVDRVCLEAMQIDQPLAQHLTYAARLGLGPADINSVQIRGDTLAPRAFSLPVFPPQVEYPRLDRPIFYPAGDQQTTASFTVSRPCVYRVDVVRTSETSQQVDQVRLLRNWTGTQAGGVVVSWDGRDNQGELVAPGVYTVRVEADAGQPARNAFATAWVEVVAQPVVRRIFLPMINR
;
A
#
# COMPACT_ATOMS: atom_id res chain seq x y z
N ASP A 1 -28.34 4.34 -7.01
CA ASP A 1 -29.59 3.58 -6.85
C ASP A 1 -29.52 2.38 -5.92
N LEU A 2 -28.76 1.32 -6.23
CA LEU A 2 -28.74 0.10 -5.40
C LEU A 2 -28.44 0.36 -3.92
N ALA A 3 -27.47 1.23 -3.62
CA ALA A 3 -27.17 1.63 -2.24
C ALA A 3 -28.36 2.30 -1.55
N LEU A 4 -29.09 3.20 -2.25
CA LEU A 4 -30.27 3.88 -1.71
C LEU A 4 -31.43 2.90 -1.48
N ALA A 5 -31.65 1.98 -2.43
CA ALA A 5 -32.66 0.92 -2.30
C ALA A 5 -32.35 -0.05 -1.16
N ALA A 6 -31.06 -0.28 -0.87
CA ALA A 6 -30.59 -1.04 0.28
C ALA A 6 -30.66 -0.25 1.61
N GLY A 7 -31.17 0.99 1.59
CA GLY A 7 -31.42 1.79 2.79
C GLY A 7 -30.36 2.83 3.14
N ALA A 8 -29.33 3.03 2.31
CA ALA A 8 -28.32 4.07 2.56
C ALA A 8 -28.98 5.46 2.61
N VAL A 9 -28.80 6.21 3.70
CA VAL A 9 -29.40 7.55 3.87
C VAL A 9 -28.88 8.52 2.81
N ALA A 10 -27.61 8.40 2.42
CA ALA A 10 -27.01 9.16 1.34
C ALA A 10 -25.92 8.33 0.62
N VAL A 11 -25.54 8.75 -0.58
CA VAL A 11 -24.40 8.23 -1.34
C VAL A 11 -23.44 9.39 -1.59
N LYS A 12 -22.20 9.23 -1.13
CA LYS A 12 -21.15 10.23 -1.33
C LYS A 12 -20.11 9.67 -2.30
N ILE A 13 -19.92 10.35 -3.42
CA ILE A 13 -18.85 10.04 -4.37
C ILE A 13 -17.64 10.86 -3.93
N VAL A 14 -16.61 10.16 -3.47
CA VAL A 14 -15.45 10.77 -2.82
C VAL A 14 -14.24 10.70 -3.73
N GLU A 15 -13.47 11.79 -3.80
CA GLU A 15 -12.19 11.84 -4.50
C GLU A 15 -11.14 12.53 -3.65
N GLY A 16 -9.88 12.12 -3.81
CA GLY A 16 -8.74 12.67 -3.09
C GLY A 16 -7.64 13.16 -4.04
N TYR A 17 -8.00 13.91 -5.08
CA TYR A 17 -7.03 14.30 -6.10
C TYR A 17 -6.09 15.43 -5.60
N PRO A 18 -4.76 15.38 -5.86
CA PRO A 18 -3.81 16.40 -5.38
C PRO A 18 -4.05 17.84 -5.87
N GLY A 19 -4.78 18.00 -6.97
CA GLY A 19 -5.17 19.31 -7.50
C GLY A 19 -6.52 19.83 -7.00
N GLY A 20 -7.13 19.18 -6.01
CA GLY A 20 -8.49 19.47 -5.54
C GLY A 20 -9.56 18.73 -6.34
N ASN A 21 -10.79 19.23 -6.30
CA ASN A 21 -11.93 18.63 -6.97
C ASN A 21 -11.71 18.52 -8.51
N ASN A 22 -11.68 17.28 -9.02
CA ASN A 22 -11.55 16.97 -10.45
C ASN A 22 -12.81 16.29 -11.03
N PHE A 23 -13.96 16.42 -10.36
CA PHE A 23 -15.20 15.72 -10.70
C PHE A 23 -15.68 16.02 -12.12
N SER A 24 -15.65 17.29 -12.54
CA SER A 24 -16.12 17.69 -13.89
C SER A 24 -15.28 17.08 -15.00
N ALA A 25 -13.95 17.06 -14.84
CA ALA A 25 -13.05 16.41 -15.81
C ALA A 25 -13.26 14.89 -15.89
N CYS A 26 -13.71 14.27 -14.79
CA CYS A 26 -14.11 12.86 -14.73
C CYS A 26 -15.55 12.61 -15.20
N GLY A 27 -16.31 13.66 -15.57
CA GLY A 27 -17.69 13.55 -16.03
C GLY A 27 -18.70 13.30 -14.91
N TYR A 28 -18.39 13.62 -13.66
CA TYR A 28 -19.27 13.38 -12.51
C TYR A 28 -20.30 14.50 -12.29
N ASP A 29 -20.32 15.55 -13.10
CA ASP A 29 -21.21 16.71 -12.87
C ASP A 29 -22.69 16.33 -12.81
N PHE A 30 -23.13 15.34 -13.60
CA PHE A 30 -24.51 14.87 -13.57
C PHE A 30 -24.93 14.26 -12.22
N LEU A 31 -23.96 13.90 -11.36
CA LEU A 31 -24.20 13.33 -10.04
C LEU A 31 -24.55 14.38 -8.99
N GLN A 32 -24.32 15.67 -9.26
CA GLN A 32 -24.63 16.75 -8.32
C GLN A 32 -26.14 16.86 -8.04
N ASP A 33 -26.97 16.64 -9.06
CA ASP A 33 -28.43 16.70 -8.98
C ASP A 33 -29.10 15.32 -9.19
N TYR A 34 -28.32 14.24 -9.09
CA TYR A 34 -28.79 12.91 -9.44
C TYR A 34 -29.98 12.47 -8.57
N GLY A 35 -31.08 12.12 -9.26
CA GLY A 35 -32.34 11.70 -8.64
C GLY A 35 -33.11 12.81 -7.91
N GLY A 36 -32.69 14.08 -8.00
CA GLY A 36 -33.42 15.25 -7.46
C GLY A 36 -33.65 15.29 -5.95
N SER A 37 -33.10 14.32 -5.20
CA SER A 37 -33.37 14.13 -3.77
C SER A 37 -32.35 14.79 -2.85
N GLY A 38 -31.23 15.28 -3.39
CA GLY A 38 -30.08 15.77 -2.60
C GLY A 38 -29.35 14.68 -1.82
N ARG A 39 -29.69 13.39 -2.01
CA ARG A 39 -29.08 12.25 -1.30
C ARG A 39 -27.80 11.74 -1.97
N VAL A 40 -27.47 12.23 -3.17
CA VAL A 40 -26.20 11.95 -3.85
C VAL A 40 -25.39 13.23 -3.86
N SER A 41 -24.10 13.14 -3.51
CA SER A 41 -23.22 14.31 -3.45
C SER A 41 -21.79 13.95 -3.82
N LEU A 42 -21.06 14.94 -4.32
CA LEU A 42 -19.63 14.83 -4.63
C LEU A 42 -18.82 15.47 -3.49
N VAL A 43 -17.78 14.79 -3.02
CA VAL A 43 -17.01 15.19 -1.83
C VAL A 43 -15.51 15.09 -2.06
N ASP A 44 -14.80 16.22 -2.01
CA ASP A 44 -13.32 16.24 -2.04
C ASP A 44 -12.77 15.92 -0.64
N LEU A 45 -12.15 14.75 -0.49
CA LEU A 45 -11.58 14.26 0.76
C LEU A 45 -10.46 15.15 1.31
N ASN A 46 -9.77 15.93 0.47
CA ASN A 46 -8.73 16.85 0.94
C ASN A 46 -9.29 18.03 1.74
N SER A 47 -10.58 18.32 1.58
CA SER A 47 -11.29 19.38 2.32
C SER A 47 -12.00 18.87 3.58
N GLN A 48 -11.98 17.57 3.81
CA GLN A 48 -12.70 16.95 4.91
C GLN A 48 -11.84 16.88 6.18
N PRO A 49 -12.45 16.92 7.38
CA PRO A 49 -11.73 16.63 8.60
C PRO A 49 -11.18 15.20 8.57
N SER A 50 -10.07 14.99 9.27
CA SER A 50 -9.35 13.72 9.28
C SER A 50 -8.77 13.43 10.66
N GLN A 51 -8.56 12.14 10.91
CA GLN A 51 -7.99 11.61 12.13
C GLN A 51 -6.77 10.74 11.83
N LEU A 52 -5.89 10.59 12.82
CA LEU A 52 -4.77 9.67 12.76
C LEU A 52 -5.24 8.27 13.19
N ALA A 53 -5.55 7.41 12.21
CA ALA A 53 -6.08 6.07 12.45
C ALA A 53 -4.94 5.07 12.76
N THR A 54 -5.09 4.30 13.82
CA THR A 54 -4.11 3.26 14.20
C THR A 54 -4.21 2.03 13.30
N ILE A 55 -3.06 1.49 12.91
CA ILE A 55 -2.95 0.34 12.01
C ILE A 55 -2.41 -0.85 12.81
N ALA A 56 -3.31 -1.75 13.20
CA ALA A 56 -2.91 -2.99 13.86
C ALA A 56 -2.16 -3.90 12.87
N GLY A 57 -0.87 -4.14 13.12
CA GLY A 57 -0.03 -4.94 12.22
C GLY A 57 0.43 -4.22 10.95
N GLY A 58 0.49 -2.88 10.99
CA GLY A 58 1.00 -2.09 9.87
C GLY A 58 2.42 -2.51 9.44
N LEU A 59 2.71 -2.33 8.15
CA LEU A 59 3.95 -2.71 7.50
C LEU A 59 4.85 -1.51 7.22
N ALA A 60 4.29 -0.34 6.89
CA ALA A 60 5.02 0.89 6.61
C ALA A 60 4.63 2.04 7.55
N TYR A 61 3.36 2.11 7.97
CA TYR A 61 2.81 3.11 8.88
C TYR A 61 2.21 2.44 10.13
N ARG A 62 2.50 2.96 11.33
CA ARG A 62 1.81 2.52 12.55
C ARG A 62 0.46 3.20 12.71
N GLN A 63 0.37 4.41 12.16
CA GLN A 63 -0.86 5.17 12.07
C GLN A 63 -0.87 5.94 10.75
N ILE A 64 -2.03 6.15 10.16
CA ILE A 64 -2.18 6.88 8.91
C ILE A 64 -3.35 7.85 9.01
N THR A 65 -3.18 9.05 8.46
CA THR A 65 -4.23 10.07 8.46
C THR A 65 -5.32 9.64 7.49
N MET A 66 -6.57 9.56 7.97
CA MET A 66 -7.73 9.12 7.20
C MET A 66 -8.90 10.10 7.39
N PRO A 67 -9.69 10.39 6.34
CA PRO A 67 -10.88 11.24 6.46
C PRO A 67 -11.91 10.65 7.43
N ASP A 68 -12.46 11.47 8.32
CA ASP A 68 -13.43 11.03 9.32
C ASP A 68 -14.67 10.41 8.68
N LEU A 69 -15.11 11.00 7.56
CA LEU A 69 -16.22 10.51 6.76
C LEU A 69 -16.06 9.04 6.37
N VAL A 70 -14.83 8.64 6.00
CA VAL A 70 -14.52 7.29 5.53
C VAL A 70 -14.30 6.35 6.70
N MET A 71 -13.90 6.86 7.86
CA MET A 71 -13.69 6.07 9.08
C MET A 71 -14.97 5.88 9.92
N ALA A 72 -16.04 6.62 9.62
CA ALA A 72 -17.27 6.57 10.40
C ALA A 72 -17.88 5.16 10.44
N PRO A 73 -18.43 4.73 11.60
CA PRO A 73 -18.93 3.37 11.80
C PRO A 73 -20.22 3.07 11.02
N ASP A 74 -20.96 4.10 10.62
CA ASP A 74 -22.17 4.03 9.80
C ASP A 74 -21.89 4.20 8.30
N THR A 75 -20.62 4.36 7.92
CA THR A 75 -20.21 4.40 6.51
C THR A 75 -19.99 2.97 5.99
N CYS A 76 -20.53 2.68 4.81
CA CYS A 76 -20.16 1.54 3.98
C CYS A 76 -19.24 2.03 2.85
N LEU A 77 -17.98 1.59 2.86
CA LEU A 77 -16.96 1.98 1.89
C LEU A 77 -17.02 1.07 0.66
N ILE A 78 -17.47 1.65 -0.45
CA ILE A 78 -17.47 0.97 -1.76
C ILE A 78 -16.30 1.49 -2.59
N SER A 79 -15.34 0.60 -2.92
CA SER A 79 -14.24 0.94 -3.82
C SER A 79 -14.66 0.66 -5.26
N VAL A 80 -14.67 1.69 -6.11
CA VAL A 80 -14.95 1.57 -7.55
C VAL A 80 -13.67 1.83 -8.31
N ALA A 81 -13.03 0.77 -8.79
CA ALA A 81 -11.73 0.82 -9.47
C ALA A 81 -11.85 0.49 -10.96
N LYS A 82 -10.83 0.86 -11.74
CA LYS A 82 -10.68 0.42 -13.14
C LYS A 82 -9.83 -0.83 -13.24
N LEU A 83 -10.19 -1.76 -14.13
CA LEU A 83 -9.36 -2.91 -14.50
C LEU A 83 -8.09 -2.43 -15.24
N LYS A 84 -6.99 -2.19 -14.52
CA LYS A 84 -5.78 -1.62 -15.14
C LYS A 84 -4.45 -2.04 -14.54
N THR A 85 -3.44 -2.05 -15.42
CA THR A 85 -2.03 -2.13 -15.04
C THR A 85 -1.52 -0.82 -14.43
N HIS A 86 -0.37 -0.89 -13.77
CA HIS A 86 0.31 0.25 -13.13
C HIS A 86 1.82 0.07 -13.18
N ALA A 87 2.58 1.11 -13.54
CA ALA A 87 4.03 1.01 -13.69
C ALA A 87 4.73 0.58 -12.38
N GLU A 88 4.33 1.10 -11.22
CA GLU A 88 4.96 0.74 -9.93
C GLU A 88 4.34 -0.48 -9.23
N ALA A 89 3.01 -0.53 -9.07
CA ALA A 89 2.32 -1.60 -8.35
C ALA A 89 1.94 -2.83 -9.19
N LEU A 90 2.28 -2.82 -10.48
CA LEU A 90 1.83 -3.71 -11.56
C LEU A 90 0.33 -3.69 -11.86
N ALA A 91 -0.52 -3.73 -10.84
CA ALA A 91 -1.97 -3.60 -10.92
C ALA A 91 -2.45 -2.54 -9.92
N THR A 92 -3.53 -1.83 -10.26
CA THR A 92 -4.18 -0.92 -9.31
C THR A 92 -5.26 -1.68 -8.52
N LEU A 93 -6.43 -1.79 -9.13
CA LEU A 93 -7.63 -2.45 -8.64
C LEU A 93 -8.03 -2.08 -7.21
N ALA A 94 -9.05 -2.74 -6.66
CA ALA A 94 -9.83 -2.20 -5.55
C ALA A 94 -8.96 -1.94 -4.31
N THR A 95 -8.03 -2.85 -4.00
CA THR A 95 -7.13 -2.73 -2.84
C THR A 95 -6.15 -1.56 -2.97
N LYS A 96 -5.71 -1.18 -4.18
CA LYS A 96 -4.86 0.02 -4.36
C LYS A 96 -5.64 1.29 -4.65
N ASN A 97 -6.91 1.19 -5.06
CA ASN A 97 -7.76 2.36 -5.29
C ASN A 97 -7.88 3.23 -4.04
N VAL A 98 -7.93 2.60 -2.86
CA VAL A 98 -7.99 3.29 -1.56
C VAL A 98 -6.70 4.05 -1.20
N PHE A 99 -5.62 3.91 -1.98
CA PHE A 99 -4.44 4.77 -1.86
C PHE A 99 -4.76 6.26 -2.05
N GLY A 100 -5.91 6.57 -2.67
CA GLY A 100 -6.43 7.93 -2.78
C GLY A 100 -7.15 8.48 -1.54
N LEU A 101 -7.46 7.65 -0.52
CA LEU A 101 -8.24 8.08 0.65
C LEU A 101 -7.48 9.03 1.60
N PRO A 102 -6.22 8.75 2.01
CA PRO A 102 -5.51 9.66 2.91
C PRO A 102 -5.43 11.08 2.32
N PRO A 103 -5.51 12.15 3.13
CA PRO A 103 -5.37 13.51 2.60
C PRO A 103 -3.97 13.73 2.00
N VAL A 104 -3.84 14.62 1.02
CA VAL A 104 -2.56 14.82 0.31
C VAL A 104 -1.50 15.51 1.17
N ALA A 105 -1.89 16.50 1.98
CA ALA A 105 -0.95 17.41 2.63
C ALA A 105 0.14 16.71 3.49
N PRO A 106 -0.16 15.71 4.34
CA PRO A 106 0.87 15.04 5.15
C PRO A 106 1.85 14.17 4.35
N TYR A 107 1.51 13.86 3.09
CA TYR A 107 2.21 12.88 2.26
C TYR A 107 2.77 13.46 0.95
N LYS A 108 2.69 14.79 0.78
CA LYS A 108 3.17 15.49 -0.40
C LYS A 108 4.61 15.97 -0.21
N PRO A 109 5.60 15.30 -0.84
CA PRO A 109 6.96 15.80 -0.80
C PRO A 109 7.08 17.12 -1.60
N PRO A 110 8.08 17.98 -1.31
CA PRO A 110 8.26 19.25 -2.02
C PRO A 110 8.51 19.09 -3.54
N THR A 111 9.04 17.96 -3.96
CA THR A 111 9.53 17.70 -5.33
C THR A 111 8.53 16.95 -6.21
N GLU A 112 7.44 16.40 -5.65
CA GLU A 112 6.47 15.62 -6.41
C GLU A 112 5.03 15.99 -6.02
N ASN A 113 4.09 15.73 -6.93
CA ASN A 113 2.67 16.00 -6.66
C ASN A 113 1.95 14.74 -6.17
N GLY A 114 1.10 14.89 -5.16
CA GLY A 114 0.37 13.78 -4.55
C GLY A 114 1.16 13.06 -3.46
N ARG A 115 0.78 11.82 -3.16
CA ARG A 115 1.17 11.10 -1.93
C ARG A 115 2.49 10.33 -2.10
N PHE A 116 3.50 10.93 -2.72
CA PHE A 116 4.74 10.22 -3.03
C PHE A 116 5.56 9.85 -1.79
N ALA A 117 5.39 10.54 -0.65
CA ALA A 117 6.01 10.10 0.60
C ALA A 117 5.58 8.68 1.00
N MET A 118 4.32 8.29 0.72
CA MET A 118 3.84 6.92 0.95
C MET A 118 4.47 5.91 -0.02
N HIS A 119 4.81 6.33 -1.24
CA HIS A 119 5.51 5.46 -2.19
C HIS A 119 6.93 5.14 -1.67
N TYR A 120 7.64 6.14 -1.15
CA TYR A 120 9.01 5.98 -0.63
C TYR A 120 9.11 5.15 0.66
N ARG A 121 8.01 5.03 1.43
CA ARG A 121 7.93 4.10 2.57
C ARG A 121 7.54 2.67 2.16
N GLY A 122 7.30 2.45 0.87
CA GLY A 122 6.90 1.18 0.30
C GLY A 122 5.46 1.22 -0.17
N LEU A 123 5.25 1.47 -1.47
CA LEU A 123 3.94 1.53 -2.13
C LEU A 123 3.05 0.32 -1.77
N HIS A 124 3.62 -0.88 -1.82
CA HIS A 124 2.88 -2.11 -1.54
C HIS A 124 2.51 -2.25 -0.05
N GLN A 125 3.41 -1.86 0.86
CA GLN A 125 3.16 -1.89 2.30
C GLN A 125 2.12 -0.85 2.69
N ALA A 126 2.28 0.39 2.25
CA ALA A 126 1.33 1.46 2.50
C ALA A 126 -0.07 1.16 1.94
N THR A 127 -0.16 0.47 0.80
CA THR A 127 -1.45 0.00 0.26
C THR A 127 -2.15 -0.96 1.22
N VAL A 128 -1.43 -1.92 1.79
CA VAL A 128 -1.99 -2.87 2.75
C VAL A 128 -2.37 -2.18 4.06
N ASP A 129 -1.54 -1.25 4.53
CA ASP A 129 -1.79 -0.47 5.74
C ASP A 129 -3.12 0.31 5.69
N ILE A 130 -3.45 0.89 4.53
CA ILE A 130 -4.73 1.58 4.34
C ILE A 130 -5.90 0.60 4.42
N ASN A 131 -5.76 -0.60 3.83
CA ASN A 131 -6.80 -1.63 3.89
C ASN A 131 -6.95 -2.23 5.30
N LEU A 132 -5.89 -2.24 6.11
CA LEU A 132 -5.96 -2.59 7.53
C LEU A 132 -6.65 -1.49 8.35
N ALA A 133 -6.34 -0.22 8.07
CA ALA A 133 -6.95 0.92 8.75
C ALA A 133 -8.45 1.01 8.45
N ARG A 134 -8.82 0.88 7.17
CA ARG A 134 -10.20 0.87 6.69
C ARG A 134 -10.38 -0.19 5.62
N PRO A 135 -10.89 -1.38 5.98
CA PRO A 135 -11.29 -2.39 5.02
C PRO A 135 -12.36 -1.86 4.05
N ILE A 136 -12.31 -2.34 2.82
CA ILE A 136 -13.33 -2.09 1.80
C ILE A 136 -14.51 -3.02 2.08
N ASP A 137 -15.70 -2.46 2.25
CA ASP A 137 -16.92 -3.22 2.53
C ASP A 137 -17.47 -3.88 1.24
N PHE A 138 -17.29 -3.21 0.10
CA PHE A 138 -17.64 -3.75 -1.22
C PHE A 138 -16.70 -3.23 -2.30
N ALA A 139 -16.15 -4.12 -3.11
CA ALA A 139 -15.27 -3.78 -4.23
C ALA A 139 -16.01 -3.96 -5.55
N VAL A 140 -15.87 -3.00 -6.45
CA VAL A 140 -16.34 -3.04 -7.83
C VAL A 140 -15.17 -2.66 -8.74
N VAL A 141 -14.83 -3.53 -9.68
CA VAL A 141 -13.83 -3.27 -10.71
C VAL A 141 -14.54 -3.17 -12.06
N ASP A 142 -14.57 -1.98 -12.62
CA ASP A 142 -15.04 -1.71 -13.96
C ASP A 142 -13.94 -2.03 -14.98
N GLY A 143 -14.15 -3.15 -15.68
CA GLY A 143 -13.39 -3.59 -16.84
C GLY A 143 -14.20 -3.55 -18.13
N ILE A 144 -15.23 -2.72 -18.29
CA ILE A 144 -15.88 -2.55 -19.61
C ILE A 144 -14.80 -2.13 -20.62
N TRP A 145 -14.07 -1.08 -20.23
CA TRP A 145 -12.78 -0.70 -20.78
C TRP A 145 -11.73 -0.75 -19.68
N GLY A 146 -10.81 -1.70 -19.74
CA GLY A 146 -9.60 -1.72 -18.94
C GLY A 146 -8.46 -0.90 -19.57
N MET A 147 -7.29 -0.95 -18.95
CA MET A 147 -6.07 -0.33 -19.47
C MET A 147 -4.85 -1.23 -19.25
N GLU A 148 -4.09 -1.48 -20.32
CA GLU A 148 -2.83 -2.22 -20.29
C GLU A 148 -1.62 -1.31 -20.56
N GLY A 149 -0.41 -1.81 -20.36
CA GLY A 149 0.83 -1.07 -20.59
C GLY A 149 1.15 -0.08 -19.47
N TYR A 150 1.69 1.09 -19.84
CA TYR A 150 2.29 2.08 -18.93
C TYR A 150 1.24 2.95 -18.19
N GLY A 151 0.45 2.30 -17.33
CA GLY A 151 -0.43 2.97 -16.38
C GLY A 151 0.33 3.70 -15.27
N PRO A 152 -0.29 4.67 -14.58
CA PRO A 152 -1.72 4.97 -14.63
C PRO A 152 -2.12 6.00 -15.69
N PHE A 153 -1.17 6.64 -16.40
CA PHE A 153 -1.44 7.81 -17.24
C PHE A 153 -1.30 7.58 -18.75
N SER A 154 -0.53 6.56 -19.18
CA SER A 154 -0.13 6.41 -20.59
C SER A 154 -0.24 4.96 -21.06
N GLY A 155 -1.25 4.25 -20.55
CA GLY A 155 -1.59 2.90 -21.00
C GLY A 155 -2.51 2.92 -22.23
N ASN A 156 -2.76 1.73 -22.77
CA ASN A 156 -3.65 1.52 -23.91
C ASN A 156 -5.02 1.00 -23.42
N PRO A 157 -6.14 1.53 -23.92
CA PRO A 157 -7.47 1.03 -23.55
C PRO A 157 -7.68 -0.39 -24.11
N VAL A 158 -8.28 -1.25 -23.30
CA VAL A 158 -8.62 -2.64 -23.67
C VAL A 158 -10.08 -2.89 -23.37
N ARG A 159 -10.87 -3.29 -24.36
CA ARG A 159 -12.26 -3.67 -24.12
C ARG A 159 -12.32 -5.09 -23.52
N MET A 160 -12.76 -5.22 -22.28
CA MET A 160 -12.97 -6.53 -21.63
C MET A 160 -14.45 -6.84 -21.39
N ASN A 161 -15.35 -5.85 -21.51
CA ASN A 161 -16.80 -6.01 -21.27
C ASN A 161 -17.13 -6.76 -19.96
N THR A 162 -16.31 -6.54 -18.93
CA THR A 162 -16.38 -7.29 -17.67
C THR A 162 -16.53 -6.33 -16.50
N VAL A 163 -17.37 -6.69 -15.54
CA VAL A 163 -17.40 -6.06 -14.21
C VAL A 163 -17.21 -7.16 -13.19
N VAL A 164 -16.27 -6.97 -12.27
CA VAL A 164 -16.05 -7.89 -11.15
C VAL A 164 -16.43 -7.17 -9.87
N ALA A 165 -17.26 -7.78 -9.03
CA ALA A 165 -17.68 -7.18 -7.78
C ALA A 165 -17.80 -8.21 -6.66
N GLY A 166 -17.59 -7.78 -5.42
CA GLY A 166 -17.67 -8.66 -4.27
C GLY A 166 -17.35 -7.99 -2.94
N ILE A 167 -17.61 -8.72 -1.86
CA ILE A 167 -17.46 -8.26 -0.46
C ILE A 167 -16.03 -8.38 0.08
N ASN A 168 -15.09 -8.91 -0.70
CA ASN A 168 -13.69 -8.99 -0.31
C ASN A 168 -12.82 -8.45 -1.45
N SER A 169 -12.17 -7.32 -1.21
CA SER A 169 -11.38 -6.61 -2.23
C SER A 169 -10.19 -7.42 -2.73
N VAL A 170 -9.53 -8.19 -1.87
CA VAL A 170 -8.43 -9.08 -2.27
C VAL A 170 -8.94 -10.17 -3.21
N ALA A 171 -10.08 -10.80 -2.90
CA ALA A 171 -10.69 -11.81 -3.77
C ALA A 171 -11.12 -11.24 -5.13
N VAL A 172 -11.71 -10.04 -5.14
CA VAL A 172 -12.05 -9.32 -6.38
C VAL A 172 -10.80 -9.04 -7.21
N ASP A 173 -9.75 -8.51 -6.59
CA ASP A 173 -8.50 -8.21 -7.28
C ASP A 173 -7.81 -9.48 -7.80
N ARG A 174 -7.89 -10.61 -7.06
CA ARG A 174 -7.43 -11.92 -7.55
C ARG A 174 -8.12 -12.33 -8.84
N VAL A 175 -9.45 -12.28 -8.90
CA VAL A 175 -10.22 -12.60 -10.12
C VAL A 175 -9.85 -11.67 -11.26
N CYS A 176 -9.62 -10.38 -10.96
CA CYS A 176 -9.19 -9.44 -11.97
C CYS A 176 -7.75 -9.70 -12.47
N LEU A 177 -6.84 -10.18 -11.63
CA LEU A 177 -5.51 -10.62 -12.07
C LEU A 177 -5.62 -11.83 -13.02
N GLU A 178 -6.48 -12.80 -12.71
CA GLU A 178 -6.78 -13.91 -13.64
C GLU A 178 -7.34 -13.38 -14.97
N ALA A 179 -8.26 -12.40 -14.92
CA ALA A 179 -8.84 -11.77 -16.11
C ALA A 179 -7.80 -11.12 -17.02
N MET A 180 -6.75 -10.54 -16.42
CA MET A 180 -5.63 -9.89 -17.13
C MET A 180 -4.47 -10.85 -17.43
N GLN A 181 -4.57 -12.12 -17.00
CA GLN A 181 -3.49 -13.13 -16.99
C GLN A 181 -2.19 -12.61 -16.36
N ILE A 182 -2.29 -12.03 -15.15
CA ILE A 182 -1.16 -11.53 -14.37
C ILE A 182 -0.95 -12.44 -13.16
N ASP A 183 0.26 -12.98 -13.02
CA ASP A 183 0.62 -13.79 -11.86
C ASP A 183 0.53 -12.96 -10.57
N GLN A 184 -0.24 -13.44 -9.60
CA GLN A 184 -0.47 -12.69 -8.37
C GLN A 184 0.80 -12.28 -7.63
N PRO A 185 1.84 -13.13 -7.48
CA PRO A 185 3.07 -12.72 -6.80
C PRO A 185 3.70 -11.45 -7.34
N LEU A 186 3.41 -11.08 -8.60
CA LEU A 186 3.89 -9.84 -9.20
C LEU A 186 3.21 -8.58 -8.60
N ALA A 187 1.95 -8.69 -8.16
CA ALA A 187 1.24 -7.66 -7.39
C ALA A 187 1.49 -7.85 -5.88
N GLN A 188 2.65 -7.40 -5.39
CA GLN A 188 3.14 -7.71 -4.02
C GLN A 188 2.16 -7.31 -2.90
N HIS A 189 1.34 -6.27 -3.11
CA HIS A 189 0.38 -5.82 -2.10
C HIS A 189 -0.70 -6.88 -1.81
N LEU A 190 -1.08 -7.70 -2.80
CA LEU A 190 -2.00 -8.82 -2.59
C LEU A 190 -1.33 -9.97 -1.82
N THR A 191 -0.04 -10.22 -2.06
CA THR A 191 0.73 -11.22 -1.29
C THR A 191 0.77 -10.82 0.18
N TYR A 192 1.05 -9.55 0.45
CA TYR A 192 1.11 -9.01 1.80
C TYR A 192 -0.27 -9.01 2.47
N ALA A 193 -1.32 -8.60 1.76
CA ALA A 193 -2.70 -8.63 2.26
C ALA A 193 -3.13 -10.05 2.64
N ALA A 194 -2.86 -11.04 1.79
CA ALA A 194 -3.20 -12.44 2.07
C ALA A 194 -2.44 -13.00 3.28
N ARG A 195 -1.13 -12.67 3.43
CA ARG A 195 -0.33 -13.06 4.61
C ARG A 195 -0.86 -12.48 5.92
N LEU A 196 -1.53 -11.33 5.87
CA LEU A 196 -2.18 -10.69 7.02
C LEU A 196 -3.65 -11.08 7.18
N GLY A 197 -4.17 -12.01 6.38
CA GLY A 197 -5.53 -12.54 6.51
C GLY A 197 -6.63 -11.62 5.96
N LEU A 198 -6.29 -10.59 5.17
CA LEU A 198 -7.30 -9.70 4.55
C LEU A 198 -8.10 -10.39 3.43
N GLY A 199 -7.60 -11.50 2.90
CA GLY A 199 -8.29 -12.27 1.90
C GLY A 199 -7.48 -13.45 1.37
N PRO A 200 -7.94 -14.05 0.27
CA PRO A 200 -7.43 -15.33 -0.21
C PRO A 200 -6.02 -15.24 -0.80
N ALA A 201 -5.17 -16.20 -0.44
CA ALA A 201 -3.85 -16.40 -1.05
C ALA A 201 -3.93 -17.19 -2.37
N ASP A 202 -4.96 -18.03 -2.53
CA ASP A 202 -5.17 -18.89 -3.70
C ASP A 202 -6.52 -18.57 -4.35
N ILE A 203 -6.53 -18.44 -5.68
CA ILE A 203 -7.74 -18.24 -6.48
C ILE A 203 -8.75 -19.38 -6.29
N ASN A 204 -8.31 -20.61 -6.01
CA ASN A 204 -9.20 -21.74 -5.78
C ASN A 204 -10.07 -21.59 -4.52
N SER A 205 -9.71 -20.68 -3.61
CA SER A 205 -10.52 -20.33 -2.44
C SER A 205 -11.57 -19.25 -2.72
N VAL A 206 -11.65 -18.74 -3.97
CA VAL A 206 -12.61 -17.73 -4.39
C VAL A 206 -13.79 -18.38 -5.11
N GLN A 207 -14.99 -18.21 -4.57
CA GLN A 207 -16.21 -18.56 -5.28
C GLN A 207 -16.58 -17.47 -6.29
N ILE A 208 -16.41 -17.75 -7.57
CA ILE A 208 -16.87 -16.88 -8.66
C ILE A 208 -18.34 -17.23 -8.97
N ARG A 209 -19.19 -16.20 -9.08
CA ARG A 209 -20.60 -16.32 -9.46
C ARG A 209 -20.88 -15.40 -10.65
N GLY A 210 -21.85 -15.80 -11.49
CA GLY A 210 -22.22 -15.06 -12.69
C GLY A 210 -21.60 -15.65 -13.95
N ASP A 211 -21.27 -14.79 -14.90
CA ASP A 211 -20.76 -15.20 -16.20
C ASP A 211 -19.38 -15.84 -16.13
N THR A 212 -19.07 -16.70 -17.09
CA THR A 212 -17.73 -17.27 -17.25
C THR A 212 -16.73 -16.16 -17.55
N LEU A 213 -15.65 -16.11 -16.78
CA LEU A 213 -14.55 -15.18 -17.03
C LEU A 213 -13.94 -15.45 -18.41
N ALA A 214 -13.66 -14.39 -19.17
CA ALA A 214 -12.93 -14.45 -20.44
C ALA A 214 -11.56 -13.78 -20.29
N PRO A 215 -10.52 -14.51 -19.85
CA PRO A 215 -9.19 -13.95 -19.67
C PRO A 215 -8.57 -13.45 -20.97
N ARG A 216 -7.81 -12.36 -20.88
CA ARG A 216 -6.95 -11.85 -21.94
C ARG A 216 -5.64 -11.40 -21.32
N ALA A 217 -4.51 -11.85 -21.86
CA ALA A 217 -3.21 -11.33 -21.45
C ALA A 217 -3.12 -9.82 -21.68
N PHE A 218 -2.84 -9.09 -20.61
CA PHE A 218 -2.54 -7.67 -20.70
C PHE A 218 -1.06 -7.46 -21.00
N SER A 219 -0.75 -6.48 -21.85
CA SER A 219 0.63 -6.00 -21.98
C SER A 219 1.07 -5.36 -20.66
N LEU A 220 2.15 -5.85 -20.06
CA LEU A 220 2.67 -5.32 -18.80
C LEU A 220 3.56 -4.08 -19.05
N PRO A 221 3.55 -3.08 -18.15
CA PRO A 221 4.55 -2.02 -18.18
C PRO A 221 5.94 -2.57 -17.84
N VAL A 222 6.97 -1.78 -18.12
CA VAL A 222 8.23 -1.94 -17.39
C VAL A 222 7.97 -1.51 -15.94
N PHE A 223 8.11 -2.45 -15.00
CA PHE A 223 7.87 -2.22 -13.57
C PHE A 223 9.17 -2.38 -12.76
N PRO A 224 9.28 -1.81 -11.55
CA PRO A 224 10.46 -1.91 -10.66
C PRO A 224 10.85 -3.36 -10.33
N PRO A 225 12.09 -3.64 -9.87
CA PRO A 225 12.40 -4.93 -9.26
C PRO A 225 11.50 -5.15 -8.04
N GLN A 226 11.06 -6.37 -7.79
CA GLN A 226 10.29 -6.65 -6.58
C GLN A 226 11.24 -6.76 -5.41
N VAL A 227 10.94 -6.00 -4.35
CA VAL A 227 11.69 -6.01 -3.09
C VAL A 227 10.76 -6.47 -1.99
N GLU A 228 11.08 -7.59 -1.33
CA GLU A 228 10.33 -7.97 -0.13
C GLU A 228 10.64 -7.01 1.02
N TYR A 229 9.65 -6.68 1.85
CA TYR A 229 9.92 -5.87 3.04
C TYR A 229 10.98 -6.54 3.93
N PRO A 230 11.96 -5.79 4.45
CA PRO A 230 13.03 -6.38 5.24
C PRO A 230 12.51 -7.12 6.46
N ARG A 231 13.05 -8.31 6.71
CA ARG A 231 12.83 -9.07 7.94
C ARG A 231 14.00 -8.85 8.86
N LEU A 232 13.71 -8.40 10.08
CA LEU A 232 14.72 -8.20 11.11
C LEU A 232 14.78 -9.42 12.03
N ASP A 233 15.98 -9.92 12.30
CA ASP A 233 16.19 -10.95 13.32
C ASP A 233 15.96 -10.40 14.73
N ARG A 234 16.26 -9.11 14.93
CA ARG A 234 16.02 -8.34 16.16
C ARG A 234 15.28 -7.04 15.82
N PRO A 235 13.93 -7.06 15.76
CA PRO A 235 13.14 -5.85 15.55
C PRO A 235 13.17 -4.89 16.75
N ILE A 236 13.57 -5.37 17.93
CA ILE A 236 13.84 -4.57 19.14
C ILE A 236 15.20 -4.98 19.66
N PHE A 237 16.14 -4.04 19.84
CA PHE A 237 17.47 -4.36 20.34
C PHE A 237 18.12 -3.24 21.17
N TYR A 238 19.04 -3.64 22.04
CA TYR A 238 19.89 -2.75 22.82
C TYR A 238 21.27 -2.70 22.14
N PRO A 239 21.77 -1.53 21.70
CA PRO A 239 23.02 -1.45 20.94
C PRO A 239 24.23 -1.35 21.89
N ALA A 240 24.53 -2.42 22.63
CA ALA A 240 25.69 -2.50 23.51
C ALA A 240 26.63 -3.65 23.15
N GLY A 241 27.94 -3.42 23.29
CA GLY A 241 28.97 -4.37 22.87
C GLY A 241 28.86 -4.65 21.37
N ASP A 242 28.84 -5.94 21.02
CA ASP A 242 28.74 -6.42 19.62
C ASP A 242 27.30 -6.68 19.16
N GLN A 243 26.28 -6.18 19.89
CA GLN A 243 24.88 -6.38 19.50
C GLN A 243 24.51 -5.57 18.26
N GLN A 244 23.89 -6.26 17.30
CA GLN A 244 23.37 -5.68 16.06
C GLN A 244 22.03 -6.32 15.68
N THR A 245 21.23 -5.59 14.92
CA THR A 245 20.10 -6.13 14.17
C THR A 245 20.54 -6.44 12.74
N THR A 246 20.00 -7.49 12.15
CA THR A 246 20.25 -7.89 10.78
C THR A 246 18.94 -7.85 9.99
N ALA A 247 18.94 -7.06 8.93
CA ALA A 247 17.86 -6.96 7.96
C ALA A 247 18.14 -7.90 6.78
N SER A 248 17.18 -8.77 6.49
CA SER A 248 17.21 -9.68 5.35
C SER A 248 16.04 -9.40 4.41
N PHE A 249 16.29 -9.28 3.11
CA PHE A 249 15.26 -9.06 2.08
C PHE A 249 15.64 -9.76 0.78
N THR A 250 14.70 -9.84 -0.16
CA THR A 250 14.94 -10.41 -1.49
C THR A 250 14.73 -9.36 -2.58
N VAL A 251 15.50 -9.48 -3.66
CA VAL A 251 15.29 -8.74 -4.91
C VAL A 251 15.01 -9.74 -6.05
N SER A 252 14.02 -9.47 -6.89
CA SER A 252 13.57 -10.43 -7.91
C SER A 252 14.44 -10.52 -9.16
N ARG A 253 15.31 -9.54 -9.41
CA ARG A 253 16.17 -9.46 -10.60
C ARG A 253 17.42 -8.61 -10.34
N PRO A 254 18.44 -8.66 -11.22
CA PRO A 254 19.62 -7.81 -11.09
C PRO A 254 19.25 -6.33 -11.03
N CYS A 255 19.84 -5.61 -10.09
CA CYS A 255 19.58 -4.19 -9.85
C CYS A 255 20.75 -3.57 -9.05
N VAL A 256 20.70 -2.25 -8.85
CA VAL A 256 21.46 -1.57 -7.79
C VAL A 256 20.51 -1.26 -6.64
N TYR A 257 21.01 -1.28 -5.41
CA TYR A 257 20.18 -0.99 -4.24
C TYR A 257 20.92 -0.15 -3.20
N ARG A 258 20.13 0.59 -2.43
CA ARG A 258 20.56 1.39 -1.30
C ARG A 258 19.82 0.93 -0.06
N VAL A 259 20.52 0.87 1.07
CA VAL A 259 19.93 0.59 2.38
C VAL A 259 20.37 1.68 3.35
N ASP A 260 19.41 2.38 3.91
CA ASP A 260 19.64 3.34 4.99
C ASP A 260 18.71 3.10 6.18
N VAL A 261 19.19 3.50 7.36
CA VAL A 261 18.38 3.66 8.56
C VAL A 261 17.97 5.11 8.62
N VAL A 262 16.67 5.33 8.79
CA VAL A 262 16.07 6.66 8.80
C VAL A 262 15.11 6.81 9.97
N ARG A 263 14.82 8.05 10.37
CA ARG A 263 13.62 8.38 11.15
C ARG A 263 12.55 8.90 10.22
N THR A 264 11.31 8.49 10.46
CA THR A 264 10.13 8.87 9.68
C THR A 264 9.05 9.38 10.60
N SER A 265 8.21 10.30 10.11
CA SER A 265 6.98 10.71 10.80
C SER A 265 5.75 10.06 10.17
N GLU A 266 4.73 9.81 10.98
CA GLU A 266 3.41 9.35 10.48
C GLU A 266 2.56 10.52 9.96
N THR A 267 2.87 11.76 10.39
CA THR A 267 2.10 12.98 10.13
C THR A 267 2.85 14.00 9.26
N SER A 268 4.03 13.65 8.77
CA SER A 268 4.89 14.52 7.96
C SER A 268 5.70 13.70 6.96
N GLN A 269 5.96 14.27 5.80
CA GLN A 269 6.83 13.71 4.77
C GLN A 269 8.34 13.73 5.12
N GLN A 270 8.72 14.27 6.29
CA GLN A 270 10.13 14.34 6.69
C GLN A 270 10.74 12.96 6.90
N VAL A 271 11.95 12.79 6.36
CA VAL A 271 12.77 11.60 6.50
C VAL A 271 14.19 12.02 6.86
N ASP A 272 14.60 11.74 8.10
CA ASP A 272 15.93 12.07 8.57
C ASP A 272 16.83 10.85 8.40
N GLN A 273 17.87 10.97 7.57
CA GLN A 273 18.84 9.89 7.46
C GLN A 273 19.69 9.79 8.73
N VAL A 274 19.76 8.58 9.28
CA VAL A 274 20.53 8.27 10.49
C VAL A 274 21.83 7.56 10.11
N ARG A 275 21.73 6.51 9.28
CA ARG A 275 22.88 5.69 8.88
C ARG A 275 22.73 5.21 7.45
N LEU A 276 23.75 5.39 6.62
CA LEU A 276 23.84 4.73 5.30
C LEU A 276 24.57 3.40 5.45
N LEU A 277 23.87 2.28 5.21
CA LEU A 277 24.44 0.93 5.36
C LEU A 277 25.00 0.37 4.04
N ARG A 278 24.32 0.69 2.93
CA ARG A 278 24.72 0.37 1.56
C ARG A 278 24.34 1.52 0.65
N ASN A 279 25.24 1.91 -0.24
CA ASN A 279 25.02 2.99 -1.20
C ASN A 279 25.05 2.40 -2.62
N TRP A 280 23.90 2.38 -3.30
CA TRP A 280 23.73 1.97 -4.70
C TRP A 280 24.64 0.80 -5.14
N THR A 281 24.61 -0.28 -4.37
CA THR A 281 25.43 -1.47 -4.57
C THR A 281 24.77 -2.41 -5.56
N GLY A 282 25.51 -2.95 -6.52
CA GLY A 282 24.98 -3.94 -7.48
C GLY A 282 24.70 -5.29 -6.83
N THR A 283 23.65 -5.99 -7.29
CA THR A 283 23.31 -7.35 -6.87
C THR A 283 22.67 -8.15 -8.01
N GLN A 284 22.75 -9.47 -7.92
CA GLN A 284 21.92 -10.38 -8.70
C GLN A 284 20.56 -10.61 -7.99
N ALA A 285 19.64 -11.30 -8.66
CA ALA A 285 18.42 -11.78 -8.01
C ALA A 285 18.75 -12.67 -6.81
N GLY A 286 18.03 -12.50 -5.69
CA GLY A 286 18.22 -13.33 -4.50
C GLY A 286 18.16 -12.58 -3.19
N GLY A 287 18.64 -13.23 -2.13
CA GLY A 287 18.66 -12.70 -0.77
C GLY A 287 19.80 -11.72 -0.53
N VAL A 288 19.49 -10.62 0.16
CA VAL A 288 20.43 -9.60 0.61
C VAL A 288 20.33 -9.50 2.14
N VAL A 289 21.48 -9.36 2.79
CA VAL A 289 21.61 -9.26 4.24
C VAL A 289 22.46 -8.04 4.59
N VAL A 290 21.95 -7.20 5.48
CA VAL A 290 22.65 -5.99 5.97
C VAL A 290 22.44 -5.87 7.47
N SER A 291 23.50 -5.56 8.22
CA SER A 291 23.44 -5.40 9.67
C SER A 291 23.59 -3.93 10.09
N TRP A 292 22.97 -3.58 11.21
CA TRP A 292 23.09 -2.28 11.86
C TRP A 292 23.31 -2.44 13.35
N ASP A 293 24.30 -1.72 13.86
CA ASP A 293 24.80 -1.74 15.24
C ASP A 293 24.18 -0.66 16.14
N GLY A 294 23.23 0.11 15.63
CA GLY A 294 22.62 1.21 16.37
C GLY A 294 23.41 2.52 16.35
N ARG A 295 24.42 2.65 15.47
CA ARG A 295 25.19 3.89 15.32
C ARG A 295 24.76 4.72 14.11
N ASP A 296 24.90 6.04 14.21
CA ASP A 296 24.69 6.97 13.10
C ASP A 296 25.90 7.04 12.15
N ASN A 297 25.86 7.92 11.15
CA ASN A 297 26.96 8.14 10.20
C ASN A 297 28.26 8.66 10.85
N GLN A 298 28.18 9.31 12.02
CA GLN A 298 29.33 9.80 12.78
C GLN A 298 29.94 8.69 13.65
N GLY A 299 29.25 7.54 13.77
CA GLY A 299 29.68 6.42 14.61
C GLY A 299 29.19 6.55 16.05
N GLU A 300 28.30 7.47 16.35
CA GLU A 300 27.72 7.66 17.68
C GLU A 300 26.48 6.80 17.86
N LEU A 301 26.25 6.31 19.09
CA LEU A 301 25.04 5.55 19.41
C LEU A 301 23.82 6.45 19.30
N VAL A 302 22.80 5.96 18.60
CA VAL A 302 21.55 6.69 18.46
C VAL A 302 20.73 6.61 19.74
N ALA A 303 19.97 7.67 20.02
CA ALA A 303 19.05 7.67 21.15
C ALA A 303 18.00 6.54 21.05
N PRO A 304 17.48 6.01 22.17
CA PRO A 304 16.36 5.09 22.16
C PRO A 304 15.16 5.65 21.37
N GLY A 305 14.51 4.78 20.58
CA GLY A 305 13.38 5.17 19.74
C GLY A 305 13.14 4.22 18.58
N VAL A 306 12.13 4.54 17.77
CA VAL A 306 11.78 3.79 16.57
C VAL A 306 12.46 4.38 15.35
N TYR A 307 13.10 3.52 14.58
CA TYR A 307 13.77 3.82 13.33
C TYR A 307 13.21 2.92 12.23
N THR A 308 13.52 3.26 10.98
CA THR A 308 13.10 2.49 9.81
C THR A 308 14.34 2.08 9.03
N VAL A 309 14.52 0.78 8.80
CA VAL A 309 15.41 0.27 7.76
C VAL A 309 14.67 0.40 6.44
N ARG A 310 15.17 1.24 5.55
CA ARG A 310 14.61 1.48 4.23
C ARG A 310 15.53 0.90 3.16
N VAL A 311 14.92 0.13 2.26
CA VAL A 311 15.55 -0.39 1.05
C VAL A 311 14.96 0.35 -0.14
N GLU A 312 15.86 0.79 -1.01
CA GLU A 312 15.55 1.39 -2.31
C GLU A 312 16.29 0.58 -3.38
N ALA A 313 15.59 0.13 -4.43
CA ALA A 313 16.19 -0.66 -5.50
C ALA A 313 15.84 -0.08 -6.88
N ASP A 314 16.84 0.02 -7.75
CA ASP A 314 16.75 0.59 -9.09
C ASP A 314 17.29 -0.40 -10.12
N ALA A 315 16.49 -0.66 -11.16
CA ALA A 315 16.84 -1.53 -12.29
C ALA A 315 17.01 -0.76 -13.61
N GLY A 316 17.11 0.58 -13.54
CA GLY A 316 17.24 1.47 -14.67
C GLY A 316 15.89 1.93 -15.23
N GLN A 317 15.95 3.03 -15.99
CA GLN A 317 14.81 3.57 -16.71
C GLN A 317 14.33 2.60 -17.80
N PRO A 318 13.02 2.58 -18.11
CA PRO A 318 11.96 3.47 -17.63
C PRO A 318 11.30 3.02 -16.30
N ALA A 319 11.85 2.02 -15.60
CA ALA A 319 11.33 1.64 -14.29
C ALA A 319 11.61 2.75 -13.27
N ARG A 320 10.68 2.93 -12.33
CA ARG A 320 10.94 3.70 -11.11
C ARG A 320 11.62 2.83 -10.06
N ASN A 321 12.09 3.45 -8.99
CA ASN A 321 12.69 2.74 -7.86
C ASN A 321 11.62 1.98 -7.08
N ALA A 322 11.95 0.77 -6.65
CA ALA A 322 11.17 0.04 -5.66
C ALA A 322 11.60 0.44 -4.26
N PHE A 323 10.63 0.57 -3.35
CA PHE A 323 10.87 0.88 -1.95
C PHE A 323 10.27 -0.19 -1.06
N ALA A 324 10.98 -0.54 0.00
CA ALA A 324 10.47 -1.40 1.05
C ALA A 324 11.06 -0.98 2.40
N THR A 325 10.30 -1.14 3.48
CA THR A 325 10.70 -0.67 4.81
C THR A 325 10.43 -1.69 5.90
N ALA A 326 11.17 -1.58 7.01
CA ALA A 326 10.88 -2.32 8.25
C ALA A 326 11.26 -1.47 9.46
N TRP A 327 10.45 -1.52 10.51
CA TRP A 327 10.79 -0.81 11.74
C TRP A 327 11.77 -1.59 12.60
N VAL A 328 12.63 -0.84 13.26
CA VAL A 328 13.51 -1.32 14.32
C VAL A 328 13.40 -0.38 15.51
N GLU A 329 13.25 -0.93 16.70
CA GLU A 329 13.25 -0.19 17.95
C GLU A 329 14.60 -0.35 18.67
N VAL A 330 15.23 0.79 18.96
CA VAL A 330 16.41 0.88 19.81
C VAL A 330 15.94 1.18 21.23
N VAL A 331 16.29 0.32 22.18
CA VAL A 331 15.91 0.49 23.59
C VAL A 331 17.08 0.94 24.44
N ALA A 332 16.80 1.52 25.62
CA ALA A 332 17.84 2.02 26.54
C ALA A 332 18.50 0.93 27.41
N GLN A 333 17.89 -0.26 27.47
CA GLN A 333 18.31 -1.37 28.34
C GLN A 333 18.08 -2.72 27.63
N PRO A 334 18.80 -3.78 28.01
CA PRO A 334 18.61 -5.11 27.43
C PRO A 334 17.17 -5.60 27.52
N VAL A 335 16.66 -6.19 26.42
CA VAL A 335 15.33 -6.79 26.37
C VAL A 335 15.36 -8.11 27.17
N VAL A 336 14.86 -8.08 28.41
CA VAL A 336 14.71 -9.28 29.24
C VAL A 336 13.47 -10.04 28.76
N ARG A 337 13.65 -11.13 28.00
CA ARG A 337 12.54 -12.06 27.73
C ARG A 337 12.10 -12.70 29.05
N ARG A 338 10.95 -12.29 29.59
CA ARG A 338 10.27 -13.07 30.63
C ARG A 338 9.74 -14.35 29.99
N ILE A 339 10.42 -15.46 30.24
CA ILE A 339 9.87 -16.80 29.97
C ILE A 339 8.75 -17.00 30.98
N PHE A 340 7.49 -16.87 30.54
CA PHE A 340 6.37 -17.40 31.31
C PHE A 340 6.47 -18.93 31.25
N LEU A 341 7.06 -19.53 32.27
CA LEU A 341 6.85 -20.95 32.55
C LEU A 341 5.39 -21.10 33.01
N PRO A 342 4.56 -21.92 32.34
CA PRO A 342 3.23 -22.18 32.84
C PRO A 342 3.36 -22.86 34.21
N MET A 343 2.75 -22.26 35.24
CA MET A 343 2.63 -22.91 36.53
C MET A 343 1.77 -24.16 36.35
N ILE A 344 2.41 -25.32 36.37
CA ILE A 344 1.74 -26.60 36.58
C ILE A 344 1.35 -26.64 38.05
N ASN A 345 0.09 -26.28 38.35
CA ASN A 345 -0.49 -26.57 39.64
C ASN A 345 -0.65 -28.09 39.76
N ARG A 346 0.00 -28.67 40.77
CA ARG A 346 -0.18 -30.06 41.20
C ARG A 346 -1.40 -30.21 42.06
#